data_AF-A0A6A0GWF8-F1
#
_entry.id   AF-A0A6A0GWF8-F1
#
_cell.length_a   1.000
_cell.length_b   1.000
_cell.length_c   1.000
_cell.angle_alpha   90.00
_cell.angle_beta   90.00
_cell.angle_gamma   90.00
#
_symmetry.space_group_name_H-M   'P 1'
#
loop_
_entity.id
_entity.type
_entity.pdbx_description
1 polymer ?
#
loop_
_entity_poly.entity_id
_entity_poly.type
_entity_poly.pdbx_seq_one_letter_code
_entity_poly.pdbx_strand_id
1 'polypeptide(L)'
;MRPSRLEQLNNLMTVLRSTAPHFVRCIIPNEEKAAGKLTCNGVLEGIRICRKGFPNRMLYPDFKHRYMILAPLLMQAQEDPKKAADVCLTHIALPPESFRLGNTKACCSEIVH
;
A
#
# COMPACT_ATOMS: atom_id res chain seq x y z
N MET A 1 14.26 -26.09 -33.68
CA MET A 1 15.20 -25.01 -33.29
C MET A 1 14.86 -24.63 -31.86
N ARG A 2 15.78 -24.73 -30.90
CA ARG A 2 15.49 -24.39 -29.49
C ARG A 2 15.55 -22.86 -29.34
N PRO A 3 14.54 -22.21 -28.73
CA PRO A 3 14.52 -20.76 -28.56
C PRO A 3 15.70 -20.31 -27.70
N SER A 4 16.21 -19.11 -28.00
CA SER A 4 17.31 -18.50 -27.28
C SER A 4 16.91 -18.12 -25.85
N ARG A 5 17.87 -18.03 -24.94
CA ARG A 5 17.64 -17.60 -23.55
C ARG A 5 16.96 -16.23 -23.46
N LEU A 6 17.23 -15.34 -24.42
CA LEU A 6 16.63 -14.01 -24.50
C LEU A 6 15.14 -14.09 -24.89
N GLU A 7 14.80 -14.93 -25.86
CA GLU A 7 13.39 -15.15 -26.26
C GLU A 7 12.59 -15.79 -25.13
N GLN A 8 13.17 -16.75 -24.42
CA GLN A 8 12.52 -17.37 -23.25
C GLN A 8 12.22 -16.34 -22.14
N LEU A 9 13.17 -15.42 -21.86
CA LEU A 9 12.98 -14.36 -20.88
C LEU A 9 11.91 -13.35 -21.33
N ASN A 10 11.91 -12.95 -22.59
CA ASN A 10 10.92 -12.00 -23.12
C ASN A 10 9.50 -12.58 -23.09
N ASN A 11 9.36 -13.86 -23.41
CA ASN A 11 8.06 -14.55 -23.32
C ASN A 11 7.57 -14.62 -21.86
N LEU A 12 8.46 -14.93 -20.92
CA LEU A 12 8.13 -14.93 -19.49
C LEU A 12 7.70 -13.54 -19.00
N MET A 13 8.43 -12.49 -19.36
CA MET A 13 8.09 -11.11 -18.97
C MET A 13 6.76 -10.64 -19.57
N THR A 14 6.41 -11.12 -20.76
CA THR A 14 5.14 -10.80 -21.42
C THR A 14 3.96 -11.40 -20.65
N VAL A 15 4.07 -12.66 -20.24
CA VAL A 15 3.05 -13.34 -19.42
C VAL A 15 2.92 -12.70 -18.04
N LEU A 16 4.04 -12.36 -17.38
CA LEU A 16 4.00 -11.73 -16.07
C LEU A 16 3.32 -10.36 -16.11
N ARG A 17 3.55 -9.57 -17.17
CA ARG A 17 2.91 -8.25 -17.36
C ARG A 17 1.41 -8.33 -17.62
N SER A 18 0.90 -9.45 -18.15
CA SER A 18 -0.54 -9.65 -18.36
C SER A 18 -1.30 -10.12 -17.12
N THR A 19 -0.62 -10.29 -15.98
CA THR A 19 -1.21 -10.77 -14.72
C THR A 19 -1.04 -9.75 -13.60
N ALA A 20 -1.86 -9.84 -12.55
CA ALA A 20 -1.64 -9.08 -11.32
C ALA A 20 -0.46 -9.70 -10.55
N PRO A 21 0.65 -8.97 -10.33
CA PRO A 21 1.83 -9.56 -9.71
C PRO A 21 1.64 -9.68 -8.19
N HIS A 22 1.91 -10.88 -7.67
CA HIS A 22 2.06 -11.15 -6.24
C HIS A 22 3.53 -11.52 -5.97
N PHE A 23 4.18 -10.81 -5.04
CA PHE A 23 5.59 -11.01 -4.75
C PHE A 23 5.78 -11.81 -3.46
N VAL A 24 6.27 -13.04 -3.59
CA VAL A 24 6.75 -13.84 -2.44
C VAL A 24 8.26 -13.73 -2.40
N ARG A 25 8.81 -13.18 -1.31
CA ARG A 25 10.26 -13.08 -1.09
C ARG A 25 10.69 -14.10 -0.06
N CYS A 26 11.43 -15.11 -0.50
CA CYS A 26 12.08 -16.04 0.43
C CYS A 26 13.09 -15.29 1.30
N ILE A 27 12.99 -15.46 2.61
CA ILE A 27 13.93 -14.91 3.59
C ILE A 27 14.89 -16.02 3.96
N ILE A 28 16.18 -15.80 3.72
CA ILE A 28 17.22 -16.63 4.32
C ILE A 28 17.40 -16.09 5.75
N PRO A 29 17.07 -16.89 6.79
CA PRO A 29 17.00 -16.38 8.16
C PRO A 29 18.36 -15.97 8.72
N ASN A 30 19.45 -16.50 8.16
CA ASN A 30 20.85 -16.28 8.53
C ASN A 30 21.73 -17.16 7.61
N GLU A 31 23.03 -16.89 7.51
CA GLU A 31 23.97 -17.80 6.85
C GLU A 31 24.39 -18.97 7.77
N GLU A 32 24.33 -18.76 9.09
CA GLU A 32 24.80 -19.71 10.11
C GLU A 32 23.72 -20.66 10.67
N LYS A 33 22.49 -20.66 10.12
CA LYS A 33 21.34 -21.46 10.61
C LYS A 33 20.99 -21.27 12.10
N ALA A 34 21.46 -20.19 12.73
CA ALA A 34 21.24 -19.89 14.15
C ALA A 34 20.01 -18.99 14.42
N ALA A 35 19.07 -19.47 15.24
CA ALA A 35 17.87 -18.72 15.60
C ALA A 35 18.19 -17.35 16.26
N GLY A 36 17.62 -16.25 15.73
CA GLY A 36 17.62 -14.94 16.40
C GLY A 36 18.17 -13.73 15.62
N LYS A 37 18.76 -13.90 14.43
CA LYS A 37 19.29 -12.78 13.61
C LYS A 37 18.53 -12.61 12.29
N LEU A 38 17.27 -12.15 12.35
CA LEU A 38 16.49 -11.81 11.15
C LEU A 38 16.93 -10.45 10.59
N THR A 39 18.08 -10.39 9.92
CA THR A 39 18.44 -9.23 9.09
C THR A 39 17.88 -9.43 7.69
N CYS A 40 16.61 -9.06 7.52
CA CYS A 40 15.91 -9.18 6.24
C CYS A 40 16.43 -8.11 5.25
N ASN A 41 17.50 -8.43 4.51
CA ASN A 41 18.22 -7.57 3.55
C ASN A 41 17.39 -7.09 2.31
N GLY A 42 16.07 -6.97 2.43
CA GLY A 42 15.28 -6.27 1.42
C GLY A 42 13.76 -6.36 1.60
N VAL A 43 13.25 -7.23 2.48
CA VAL A 43 11.84 -7.19 2.90
C VAL A 43 11.61 -5.97 3.78
N LEU A 44 12.47 -5.76 4.78
CA LEU A 44 12.42 -4.56 5.62
C LEU A 44 12.72 -3.30 4.81
N GLU A 45 13.63 -3.36 3.84
CA GLU A 45 13.94 -2.22 2.98
C GLU A 45 12.79 -1.88 2.01
N GLY A 46 12.11 -2.88 1.46
CA GLY A 46 10.88 -2.70 0.66
C GLY A 46 9.73 -2.14 1.49
N ILE A 47 9.51 -2.68 2.70
CA ILE A 47 8.55 -2.14 3.67
C ILE A 47 8.93 -0.72 4.08
N ARG A 48 10.22 -0.43 4.31
CA ARG A 48 10.72 0.89 4.69
C ARG A 48 10.55 1.91 3.55
N ILE A 49 10.81 1.53 2.30
CA ILE A 49 10.60 2.40 1.13
C ILE A 49 9.09 2.64 0.93
N CYS A 50 8.25 1.62 1.09
CA CYS A 50 6.79 1.78 1.05
C CYS A 50 6.26 2.64 2.22
N ARG A 51 6.82 2.51 3.43
CA ARG A 51 6.48 3.31 4.62
C ARG A 51 7.04 4.74 4.58
N LYS A 52 8.07 5.01 3.76
CA LYS A 52 8.49 6.38 3.41
C LYS A 52 7.52 7.08 2.45
N GLY A 53 6.53 6.36 1.91
CA GLY A 53 5.46 6.91 1.07
C GLY A 53 4.08 6.71 1.69
N PHE A 54 3.05 6.70 0.83
CA PHE A 54 1.66 6.38 1.19
C PHE A 54 1.26 5.06 0.50
N PRO A 55 1.51 3.90 1.14
CA PRO A 55 1.24 2.59 0.54
C PRO A 55 -0.27 2.33 0.45
N ASN A 56 -1.06 2.90 1.37
CA ASN A 56 -2.51 2.78 1.35
C ASN A 56 -3.09 3.93 0.52
N ARG A 57 -3.68 3.60 -0.63
CA ARG A 57 -4.37 4.56 -1.50
C ARG A 57 -5.78 4.06 -1.78
N MET A 58 -6.77 4.86 -1.44
CA MET A 58 -8.19 4.48 -1.54
C MET A 58 -8.97 5.57 -2.27
N LEU A 59 -9.94 5.17 -3.10
CA LEU A 59 -10.86 6.13 -3.72
C LEU A 59 -11.73 6.78 -2.64
N TYR A 60 -12.11 8.04 -2.82
CA TYR A 60 -12.91 8.76 -1.83
C TYR A 60 -14.27 8.11 -1.51
N PRO A 61 -15.03 7.56 -2.48
CA PRO A 61 -16.26 6.82 -2.19
C PRO A 61 -16.02 5.60 -1.30
N ASP A 62 -14.99 4.80 -1.59
CA ASP A 62 -14.62 3.63 -0.81
C ASP A 62 -14.16 4.00 0.61
N PHE A 63 -13.38 5.09 0.71
CA PHE A 63 -12.94 5.65 1.99
C PHE A 63 -14.14 6.08 2.82
N LYS A 64 -15.07 6.84 2.22
CA LYS A 64 -16.29 7.30 2.88
C LYS A 64 -17.13 6.13 3.36
N HIS A 65 -17.31 5.10 2.54
CA HIS A 65 -18.10 3.91 2.91
C HIS A 65 -17.44 3.11 4.06
N ARG A 66 -16.12 2.86 3.97
CA ARG A 66 -15.39 2.05 4.94
C ARG A 66 -15.21 2.75 6.29
N TYR A 67 -14.91 4.05 6.27
CA TYR A 67 -14.59 4.83 7.48
C TYR A 67 -15.75 5.70 7.97
N MET A 68 -16.96 5.52 7.41
CA MET A 68 -18.17 6.20 7.89
C MET A 68 -18.38 6.00 9.39
N ILE A 69 -18.00 4.84 9.91
CA ILE A 69 -18.14 4.47 11.33
C ILE A 69 -17.30 5.34 12.27
N LEU A 70 -16.21 5.95 11.78
CA LEU A 70 -15.28 6.72 12.62
C LEU A 70 -15.80 8.13 12.90
N ALA A 71 -16.58 8.70 11.99
CA ALA A 71 -17.16 10.04 12.12
C ALA A 71 -18.51 10.15 11.37
N PRO A 72 -19.53 9.38 11.74
CA PRO A 72 -20.75 9.21 10.93
C PRO A 72 -21.50 10.51 10.70
N LEU A 73 -21.73 11.30 11.76
CA LEU A 73 -22.47 12.57 11.67
C LEU A 73 -21.74 13.60 10.80
N LEU A 74 -20.42 13.70 10.96
CA LEU A 74 -19.59 14.66 10.24
C LEU A 74 -19.41 14.29 8.76
N MET A 75 -19.25 12.99 8.47
CA MET A 75 -19.07 12.50 7.10
C MET A 75 -20.40 12.44 6.33
N GLN A 76 -21.53 12.24 7.00
CA GLN A 76 -22.85 12.29 6.36
C GLN A 76 -23.25 13.72 5.99
N ALA A 77 -22.86 14.72 6.79
CA ALA A 77 -23.10 16.12 6.50
C ALA A 77 -22.37 16.65 5.25
N GLN A 78 -21.35 15.91 4.76
CA GLN A 78 -20.56 16.29 3.59
C GLN A 78 -20.97 15.47 2.36
N GLU A 79 -21.49 16.14 1.34
CA GLU A 79 -21.75 15.52 0.03
C GLU A 79 -20.45 15.17 -0.70
N ASP A 80 -19.46 16.06 -0.66
CA ASP A 80 -18.17 15.86 -1.29
C ASP A 80 -17.34 14.80 -0.51
N PRO A 81 -17.03 13.65 -1.13
CA PRO A 81 -16.34 12.57 -0.44
C PRO A 81 -14.87 12.93 -0.12
N LYS A 82 -14.28 13.93 -0.80
CA LYS A 82 -12.95 14.45 -0.44
C LYS A 82 -12.99 15.22 0.88
N LYS A 83 -13.98 16.10 1.04
CA LYS A 83 -14.19 16.84 2.30
C LYS A 83 -14.56 15.90 3.44
N ALA A 84 -15.38 14.88 3.17
CA ALA A 84 -15.70 13.86 4.16
C ALA A 84 -14.45 13.13 4.67
N ALA A 85 -13.50 12.82 3.77
CA ALA A 85 -12.23 12.22 4.17
C ALA A 85 -11.37 13.17 5.01
N ASP A 86 -11.27 14.44 4.63
CA ASP A 86 -10.53 15.47 5.38
C ASP A 86 -11.06 15.64 6.81
N VAL A 87 -12.39 15.76 6.95
CA VAL A 87 -13.06 15.90 8.25
C VAL A 87 -12.88 14.64 9.10
N CYS A 88 -12.98 13.46 8.50
CA CYS A 88 -12.75 12.20 9.20
C CYS A 88 -11.31 12.10 9.75
N LEU A 89 -10.31 12.39 8.91
CA LEU A 89 -8.90 12.35 9.30
C LEU A 89 -8.57 13.40 10.37
N THR A 90 -9.17 14.59 10.27
CA THR A 90 -9.04 15.65 11.28
C THR A 90 -9.71 15.25 12.61
N HIS A 91 -10.88 14.61 12.56
CA HIS A 91 -11.60 14.13 13.74
C HIS A 91 -10.83 13.04 14.50
N ILE A 92 -10.11 12.18 13.78
CA ILE A 92 -9.23 11.14 14.36
C ILE A 92 -7.89 11.73 14.83
N ALA A 93 -7.65 13.02 14.62
CA ALA A 93 -6.42 13.74 14.96
C ALA A 93 -5.16 13.08 14.35
N LEU A 94 -5.28 12.57 13.12
CA LEU A 94 -4.13 12.02 12.39
C LEU A 94 -3.14 13.15 12.03
N PRO A 95 -1.82 12.94 12.22
CA PRO A 95 -0.84 13.95 11.87
C PRO A 95 -0.87 14.22 10.36
N PRO A 96 -0.75 15.48 9.92
CA PRO A 96 -0.81 15.86 8.51
C PRO A 96 0.31 15.25 7.66
N GLU A 97 1.39 14.77 8.27
CA GLU A 97 2.46 14.05 7.59
C GLU A 97 2.09 12.60 7.26
N SER A 98 1.09 12.05 7.95
CA SER A 98 0.65 10.65 7.81
C SER A 98 -0.42 10.45 6.75
N PHE A 99 -0.96 11.51 6.15
CA PHE A 99 -1.89 11.41 5.04
C PHE A 99 -1.68 12.49 3.98
N ARG A 100 -2.11 12.21 2.76
CA ARG A 100 -2.27 13.20 1.70
C ARG A 100 -3.55 12.96 0.90
N LEU A 101 -4.29 14.03 0.68
CA LEU A 101 -5.51 14.04 -0.12
C LEU A 101 -5.17 14.39 -1.57
N GLY A 102 -5.24 13.41 -2.46
CA GLY A 102 -5.07 13.61 -3.90
C GLY A 102 -6.33 14.17 -4.56
N ASN A 103 -6.35 14.19 -5.90
CA ASN A 103 -7.53 14.63 -6.65
C ASN A 103 -8.69 13.64 -6.55
N THR A 104 -8.39 12.34 -6.60
CA THR A 104 -9.41 11.26 -6.63
C THR A 104 -9.27 10.21 -5.52
N LYS A 105 -8.15 10.25 -4.77
CA LYS A 105 -7.78 9.23 -3.79
C LYS A 105 -7.23 9.85 -2.51
N ALA A 106 -7.58 9.25 -1.36
CA ALA A 106 -6.93 9.47 -0.08
C ALA A 106 -5.72 8.54 0.03
N CYS A 107 -4.56 9.09 0.38
CA CYS A 107 -3.31 8.38 0.54
C CYS A 107 -2.90 8.43 2.02
N CYS A 108 -2.78 7.29 2.71
CA CYS A 108 -2.39 7.21 4.11
C CYS A 108 -1.09 6.39 4.27
N SER A 109 -0.20 6.82 5.17
CA SER A 109 1.06 6.15 5.49
C SER A 109 0.81 4.85 6.26
N GLU A 110 -0.22 4.85 7.11
CA GLU A 110 -0.68 3.71 7.90
C GLU A 110 -2.15 3.40 7.64
N ILE A 111 -2.61 2.22 8.04
CA ILE A 111 -4.03 1.84 7.97
C ILE A 111 -4.73 2.54 9.14
N VAL A 112 -5.81 3.27 8.85
CA VAL A 112 -6.65 3.87 9.88
C VAL A 112 -7.40 2.72 10.57
N HIS A 113 -6.96 2.34 11.77
CA HIS A 113 -7.61 1.34 12.63
C HIS A 113 -8.59 2.00 13.59
#